data_AF-A0A1Z8VWE4-F1
#
_entry.id   AF-A0A1Z8VWE4-F1
#
_cell.length_a   1.000
_cell.length_b   1.000
_cell.length_c   1.000
_cell.angle_alpha   90.00
_cell.angle_beta   90.00
_cell.angle_gamma   90.00
#
_symmetry.space_group_name_H-M   'P 1'
#
loop_
_entity.id
_entity.type
_entity.pdbx_description
1 polymer ?
#
loop_
_entity_poly.entity_id
_entity_poly.type
_entity_poly.pdbx_seq_one_letter_code
_entity_poly.pdbx_strand_id
1 'polypeptide(L)'
;MSILEIIIFFLVVWWPVFFILLPIGYQQLPQARNFKFAKSAPKKPNILIKFIFASIFSLIITFAFWLMAYLNIFSLKSLIL
;
A
#
# COMPACT_ATOMS: atom_id res chain seq x y z
N MET A 1 4.69 19.35 8.40
CA MET A 1 5.48 18.12 8.64
C MET A 1 6.87 18.31 8.07
N SER A 2 7.90 17.85 8.77
CA SER A 2 9.27 17.82 8.22
C SER A 2 9.40 16.80 7.08
N ILE A 3 10.42 16.93 6.23
CA ILE A 3 10.68 15.98 5.15
C ILE A 3 10.84 14.54 5.68
N LEU A 4 11.51 14.41 6.83
CA LEU A 4 11.72 13.11 7.47
C LEU A 4 10.38 12.50 7.95
N GLU A 5 9.51 13.30 8.58
CA GLU A 5 8.16 12.85 8.97
C GLU A 5 7.35 12.36 7.76
N ILE A 6 7.41 13.08 6.63
CA ILE A 6 6.69 12.71 5.40
C ILE A 6 7.18 11.36 4.88
N ILE A 7 8.50 11.14 4.83
CA ILE A 7 9.08 9.88 4.35
C ILE A 7 8.69 8.71 5.26
N ILE A 8 8.79 8.89 6.58
CA ILE A 8 8.40 7.86 7.54
C ILE A 8 6.92 7.55 7.43
N PHE A 9 6.07 8.59 7.42
CA PHE A 9 4.62 8.43 7.30
C PHE A 9 4.23 7.69 6.02
N PHE A 10 4.84 8.07 4.88
CA PHE A 10 4.66 7.39 3.61
C PHE A 10 5.01 5.90 3.71
N LEU A 11 6.20 5.56 4.25
CA LEU A 11 6.61 4.16 4.41
C LEU A 11 5.64 3.37 5.29
N VAL A 12 5.18 3.95 6.40
CA VAL A 12 4.24 3.31 7.33
C VAL A 12 2.88 3.06 6.67
N VAL A 13 2.36 4.02 5.91
CA VAL A 13 1.09 3.86 5.18
C VAL A 13 1.22 2.93 3.98
N TRP A 14 2.38 2.94 3.32
CA TRP A 14 2.62 2.20 2.10
C TRP A 14 2.54 0.69 2.29
N TRP A 15 3.09 0.16 3.38
CA TRP A 15 3.08 -1.27 3.66
C TRP A 15 1.66 -1.86 3.80
N PRO A 16 0.77 -1.35 4.67
CA PRO A 16 -0.62 -1.79 4.75
C PRO A 16 -1.35 -1.71 3.41
N VAL A 17 -1.23 -0.59 2.69
CA VAL A 17 -1.89 -0.40 1.39
C VAL A 17 -1.41 -1.46 0.39
N PHE A 18 -0.11 -1.74 0.34
CA PHE A 18 0.44 -2.79 -0.51
C PHE A 18 -0.14 -4.17 -0.17
N PHE A 19 -0.17 -4.54 1.11
CA PHE A 19 -0.71 -5.84 1.54
C PHE A 19 -2.21 -5.97 1.28
N ILE A 20 -2.99 -4.91 1.44
CA ILE A 20 -4.43 -4.89 1.13
C ILE A 20 -4.67 -5.10 -0.38
N LEU A 21 -3.79 -4.61 -1.24
CA LEU A 21 -3.90 -4.77 -2.70
C LEU A 21 -3.48 -6.17 -3.20
N LEU A 22 -2.68 -6.93 -2.43
CA LEU A 22 -2.21 -8.27 -2.82
C LEU A 22 -3.32 -9.29 -3.10
N PRO A 23 -4.38 -9.46 -2.28
CA PRO A 23 -5.44 -10.44 -2.56
C PRO A 23 -6.39 -10.03 -3.70
N ILE A 24 -6.34 -8.77 -4.15
CA ILE A 24 -7.25 -8.28 -5.19
C ILE A 24 -6.91 -8.94 -6.52
N GLY A 25 -7.95 -9.45 -7.20
CA GLY A 25 -7.82 -10.16 -8.47
C GLY A 25 -7.17 -11.54 -8.35
N TYR A 26 -7.19 -12.15 -7.16
CA TYR A 26 -6.71 -13.52 -6.96
C TYR A 26 -7.51 -14.51 -7.82
N GLN A 27 -6.78 -15.28 -8.62
CA GLN A 27 -7.33 -16.41 -9.38
C GLN A 27 -6.45 -17.62 -9.16
N GLN A 28 -7.06 -18.72 -8.73
CA GLN A 28 -6.37 -19.98 -8.52
C GLN A 28 -5.82 -20.53 -9.84
N LEU A 29 -4.60 -21.07 -9.78
CA LEU A 29 -4.03 -21.80 -10.91
C LEU A 29 -4.76 -23.15 -11.07
N PRO A 30 -5.27 -23.51 -12.26
CA PRO A 30 -5.93 -24.80 -12.46
C PRO A 30 -4.97 -25.95 -12.17
N GLN A 31 -5.34 -26.84 -11.23
CA GLN A 31 -4.49 -27.95 -10.79
C GLN A 31 -4.30 -29.02 -11.86
N ALA A 32 -5.19 -29.10 -12.85
CA ALA A 32 -5.21 -30.16 -13.86
C ALA A 32 -3.96 -30.22 -14.77
N ARG A 33 -3.05 -29.24 -14.69
CA ARG A 33 -1.87 -29.18 -15.58
C ARG A 33 -0.56 -28.71 -14.92
N ASN A 34 -0.54 -28.40 -13.62
CA ASN A 34 0.61 -27.75 -12.97
C ASN A 34 1.00 -28.41 -11.63
N PHE A 35 1.86 -29.43 -11.66
CA PHE A 35 2.45 -30.05 -10.46
C PHE A 35 3.61 -29.24 -9.83
N LYS A 36 4.12 -28.22 -10.54
CA LYS A 36 5.29 -27.42 -10.10
C LYS A 36 4.95 -26.30 -9.12
N PHE A 37 3.68 -25.93 -8.99
CA PHE A 37 3.25 -24.79 -8.16
C PHE A 37 2.30 -25.25 -7.07
N ALA A 38 2.35 -24.57 -5.91
CA ALA A 38 1.40 -24.81 -4.83
C ALA A 38 -0.04 -24.53 -5.29
N LYS A 39 -1.01 -25.29 -4.76
CA LYS A 39 -2.44 -25.15 -5.09
C LYS A 39 -2.96 -23.72 -4.89
N SER A 40 -2.38 -23.00 -3.94
CA SER A 40 -2.76 -21.63 -3.59
C SER A 40 -2.08 -20.56 -4.45
N ALA A 41 -1.18 -20.94 -5.37
CA ALA A 41 -0.44 -19.98 -6.17
C ALA A 41 -1.37 -19.23 -7.14
N PRO A 42 -1.30 -17.88 -7.19
CA PRO A 42 -2.08 -17.09 -8.12
C PRO A 42 -1.64 -17.35 -9.56
N LYS A 43 -2.59 -17.46 -10.49
CA LYS A 43 -2.34 -17.65 -11.92
C LYS A 43 -1.54 -16.51 -12.55
N LYS A 44 -1.82 -15.27 -12.14
CA LYS A 44 -1.15 -14.04 -12.60
C LYS A 44 -0.95 -13.11 -11.39
N PRO A 45 0.21 -13.16 -10.72
CA PRO A 45 0.43 -12.39 -9.49
C PRO A 45 0.43 -10.86 -9.72
N ASN A 46 0.85 -10.40 -10.91
CA ASN A 46 0.84 -8.98 -11.31
C ASN A 46 1.42 -8.03 -10.23
N ILE A 47 2.49 -8.44 -9.56
CA ILE A 47 3.04 -7.74 -8.38
C ILE A 47 3.47 -6.31 -8.71
N LEU A 48 4.10 -6.09 -9.88
CA LEU A 48 4.53 -4.76 -10.31
C LEU A 48 3.36 -3.78 -10.44
N ILE A 49 2.24 -4.24 -11.01
CA ILE A 49 1.03 -3.43 -11.16
C ILE A 49 0.49 -3.06 -9.77
N LYS A 50 0.43 -4.03 -8.85
CA LYS A 50 -0.01 -3.82 -7.47
C LYS A 50 0.90 -2.88 -6.69
N PHE A 51 2.22 -2.97 -6.92
CA PHE A 51 3.20 -2.07 -6.35
C PHE A 51 3.00 -0.62 -6.81
N ILE A 52 2.77 -0.42 -8.12
CA ILE A 52 2.49 0.93 -8.67
C ILE A 52 1.21 1.50 -8.06
N PHE A 53 0.13 0.71 -8.02
CA PHE A 53 -1.12 1.15 -7.38
C PHE A 53 -0.91 1.48 -5.90
N ALA A 54 -0.18 0.64 -5.16
CA ALA A 54 0.11 0.89 -3.75
C ALA A 54 0.85 2.22 -3.55
N SER A 55 1.86 2.49 -4.38
CA SER A 55 2.61 3.73 -4.34
C SER A 55 1.75 4.96 -4.64
N ILE A 56 0.89 4.89 -5.66
CA ILE A 56 -0.03 5.98 -6.01
C ILE A 56 -1.02 6.24 -4.87
N PHE A 57 -1.69 5.20 -4.35
CA PHE A 57 -2.63 5.35 -3.24
C PHE A 57 -1.96 5.92 -1.99
N SER A 58 -0.76 5.42 -1.65
CA SER A 58 -0.03 5.88 -0.47
C SER A 58 0.50 7.30 -0.62
N LEU A 59 0.88 7.71 -1.83
CA LEU A 59 1.21 9.10 -2.14
C LEU A 59 -0.01 10.01 -1.96
N ILE A 60 -1.18 9.60 -2.44
CA ILE A 60 -2.42 10.38 -2.28
C ILE A 60 -2.76 10.55 -0.79
N ILE A 61 -2.69 9.47 -0.01
CA ILE A 61 -2.95 9.51 1.44
C ILE A 61 -1.94 10.42 2.15
N THR A 62 -0.65 10.25 1.86
CA THR A 62 0.41 11.08 2.45
C THR A 62 0.23 12.56 2.09
N PHE A 63 -0.11 12.85 0.84
CA PHE A 63 -0.37 14.20 0.36
C PHE A 63 -1.58 14.83 1.05
N ALA A 64 -2.67 14.08 1.22
CA ALA A 64 -3.84 14.54 1.96
C ALA A 64 -3.49 14.89 3.42
N PHE A 65 -2.73 14.04 4.10
CA PHE A 65 -2.27 14.30 5.48
C PHE A 65 -1.32 15.50 5.56
N TRP A 66 -0.41 15.63 4.60
CA TRP A 66 0.49 16.78 4.52
C TRP A 66 -0.30 18.08 4.33
N LEU A 67 -1.32 18.08 3.47
CA LEU A 67 -2.19 19.23 3.24
C LEU A 67 -3.00 19.59 4.49
N MET A 68 -3.58 18.60 5.19
CA MET A 68 -4.29 18.83 6.45
C MET A 68 -3.38 19.43 7.53
N ALA A 69 -2.13 18.98 7.59
CA ALA A 69 -1.13 19.53 8.51
C ALA A 69 -0.71 20.95 8.12
N TYR A 70 -0.62 21.26 6.82
CA TYR A 70 -0.31 22.60 6.33
C TYR A 70 -1.43 23.61 6.68
N LEU A 71 -2.69 23.18 6.61
CA LEU A 71 -3.85 24.01 6.95
C LEU A 71 -4.11 24.16 8.46
N ASN A 72 -3.24 23.61 9.32
CA ASN A 72 -3.44 23.53 10.78
C ASN A 72 -4.76 22.88 11.21
N ILE A 73 -5.39 22.07 10.35
CA ILE A 73 -6.64 21.35 10.67
C ILE A 73 -6.33 20.15 11.57
N PHE A 74 -5.18 19.52 11.36
CA PHE A 74 -4.80 18.30 12.05
C PHE A 74 -3.28 18.24 12.26
N SER A 75 -2.84 18.03 13.50
CA SER A 75 -1.44 17.84 13.85
C SER A 75 -1.27 16.53 14.61
N LEU A 76 -0.49 15.61 14.04
CA LEU A 76 -0.15 14.33 14.68
C LEU A 76 0.62 14.55 16.00
N LYS A 77 1.43 15.61 16.05
CA LYS A 77 2.24 15.93 17.22
C LYS A 77 1.36 16.34 18.40
N SER A 78 0.37 17.21 18.16
CA SER A 78 -0.54 17.68 19.21
C SER A 78 -1.55 16.63 19.67
N LEU A 79 -1.69 15.53 18.93
CA LEU A 79 -2.63 14.46 19.28
C LEU A 79 -2.01 13.42 20.22
N ILE A 80 -0.69 13.24 20.15
CA ILE A 80 0.05 12.24 20.93
C ILE A 80 0.77 12.90 22.13
N LEU A 81 1.13 14.17 22.02
CA LEU A 81 1.96 14.91 22.97
C LEU A 81 1.33 16.26 23.30
#